data_AF-A0A5C5SR80-F1
#
_entry.id   AF-A0A5C5SR80-F1
#
_cell.length_a   1.000
_cell.length_b   1.000
_cell.length_c   1.000
_cell.angle_alpha   90.00
_cell.angle_beta   90.00
_cell.angle_gamma   90.00
#
_symmetry.space_group_name_H-M   'P 1'
#
loop_
_entity.id
_entity.type
_entity.pdbx_description
1 polymer ?
#
loop_
_entity_poly.entity_id
_entity_poly.type
_entity_poly.pdbx_seq_one_letter_code
_entity_poly.pdbx_strand_id
1 'polypeptide(L)'
;MSMYSKLAFDNDTRKVEKALKKYEDKKTEALVLLAEIDMLEKMEDVQDAELWRRQAMKEKLVTVERQRRDLTEMITNYVEKYGEQDLHRYAELLQELENDKAK
;
A
#
# COMPACT_ATOMS: atom_id res chain seq x y z
N MET A 1 -17.55 0.55 -27.67
CA MET A 1 -17.90 0.19 -26.27
C MET A 1 -19.27 0.74 -25.92
N SER A 2 -20.10 -0.05 -25.23
CA SER A 2 -21.43 0.36 -24.71
C SER A 2 -21.29 1.39 -23.57
N MET A 3 -22.27 2.30 -23.39
CA MET A 3 -22.31 3.26 -22.26
C MET A 3 -22.15 2.58 -20.91
N TYR A 4 -22.70 1.38 -20.73
CA TYR A 4 -22.58 0.60 -19.49
C TYR A 4 -21.14 0.17 -19.20
N SER A 5 -20.36 -0.15 -20.25
CA SER A 5 -18.95 -0.49 -20.13
C SER A 5 -18.11 0.73 -19.72
N LYS A 6 -18.47 1.92 -20.20
CA LYS A 6 -17.80 3.18 -19.82
C LYS A 6 -18.08 3.58 -18.36
N LEU A 7 -19.34 3.46 -17.91
CA LEU A 7 -19.70 3.74 -16.51
C LEU A 7 -19.06 2.78 -15.51
N ALA A 8 -18.98 1.49 -15.86
CA ALA A 8 -18.30 0.49 -15.04
C ALA A 8 -16.80 0.78 -14.93
N PHE A 9 -16.16 1.11 -16.07
CA PHE A 9 -14.76 1.54 -16.12
C PHE A 9 -14.49 2.77 -15.24
N ASP A 10 -15.28 3.83 -15.38
CA ASP A 10 -15.10 5.07 -14.61
C ASP A 10 -15.27 4.83 -13.09
N ASN A 11 -16.21 3.97 -12.70
CA ASN A 11 -16.44 3.63 -11.31
C ASN A 11 -15.28 2.82 -10.71
N ASP A 12 -14.82 1.79 -11.41
CA ASP A 12 -13.74 0.94 -10.93
C ASP A 12 -12.41 1.71 -10.90
N THR A 13 -12.16 2.59 -11.87
CA THR A 13 -11.03 3.51 -11.88
C THR A 13 -11.02 4.39 -10.61
N ARG A 14 -12.16 5.00 -10.27
CA ARG A 14 -12.29 5.83 -9.05
C ARG A 14 -12.08 5.04 -7.76
N LYS A 15 -12.45 3.75 -7.73
CA LYS A 15 -12.19 2.90 -6.55
C LYS A 15 -10.70 2.65 -6.38
N VAL A 16 -10.00 2.30 -7.45
CA VAL A 16 -8.56 2.09 -7.46
C VAL A 16 -7.83 3.37 -7.03
N GLU A 17 -8.16 4.52 -7.61
CA GLU A 17 -7.53 5.80 -7.24
C GLU A 17 -7.74 6.18 -5.76
N LYS A 18 -8.95 5.95 -5.22
CA LYS A 18 -9.22 6.18 -3.80
C LYS A 18 -8.44 5.24 -2.89
N ALA A 19 -8.29 3.97 -3.27
CA ALA A 19 -7.53 2.99 -2.51
C ALA A 19 -6.03 3.32 -2.55
N LEU A 20 -5.52 3.70 -3.73
CA LEU A 20 -4.14 4.14 -3.93
C LEU A 20 -3.79 5.34 -3.05
N LYS A 21 -4.60 6.40 -3.11
CA LYS A 21 -4.36 7.60 -2.28
C LYS A 21 -4.30 7.28 -0.79
N LYS A 22 -5.21 6.42 -0.30
CA LYS A 22 -5.20 5.97 1.10
C LYS A 22 -3.94 5.18 1.46
N TYR A 23 -3.41 4.41 0.51
CA TYR A 23 -2.18 3.66 0.71
C TYR A 23 -0.96 4.59 0.72
N GLU A 24 -0.87 5.57 -0.18
CA GLU A 24 0.22 6.56 -0.23
C GLU A 24 0.33 7.35 1.09
N ASP A 25 -0.80 7.81 1.64
CA ASP A 25 -0.84 8.49 2.94
C ASP A 25 -0.24 7.61 4.04
N LYS A 26 -0.58 6.32 4.05
CA LYS A 26 -0.13 5.35 5.05
C LYS A 26 1.28 4.81 4.81
N LYS A 27 1.74 4.78 3.57
CA LYS A 27 3.11 4.42 3.21
C LYS A 27 4.09 5.40 3.83
N THR A 28 3.76 6.70 3.78
CA THR A 28 4.57 7.75 4.43
C THR A 28 4.63 7.53 5.95
N GLU A 29 3.49 7.25 6.58
CA GLU A 29 3.44 6.91 8.01
C GLU A 29 4.26 5.65 8.33
N ALA A 30 4.20 4.62 7.50
CA ALA A 30 4.96 3.38 7.68
C ALA A 30 6.48 3.59 7.56
N LEU A 31 6.94 4.44 6.64
CA LEU A 31 8.36 4.77 6.50
C LEU A 31 8.89 5.47 7.77
N VAL A 32 8.09 6.39 8.35
CA VAL A 32 8.43 7.03 9.61
C VAL A 32 8.49 6.02 10.76
N LEU A 33 7.51 5.12 10.85
CA LEU A 33 7.48 4.07 11.86
C LEU A 33 8.68 3.11 11.75
N LEU A 34 9.10 2.76 10.53
CA LEU A 34 10.30 1.95 10.31
C LEU A 34 11.56 2.67 10.80
N ALA A 35 11.69 3.96 10.53
CA ALA A 35 12.81 4.76 11.04
C ALA A 35 12.80 4.86 12.57
N GLU A 36 11.63 5.06 13.19
CA GLU A 36 11.50 5.07 14.67
C GLU A 36 11.86 3.72 15.29
N ILE A 37 11.46 2.60 14.68
CA ILE A 37 11.84 1.26 15.15
C ILE A 37 13.36 1.06 15.03
N ASP A 38 13.97 1.43 13.90
CA ASP A 38 15.41 1.30 13.69
C ASP A 38 16.21 2.14 14.71
N MET A 39 15.71 3.33 15.08
CA MET A 39 16.30 4.12 16.16
C MET A 39 16.19 3.42 17.52
N LEU A 40 15.02 2.89 17.87
CA LEU A 40 14.80 2.15 19.12
C LEU A 40 15.65 0.87 19.18
N GLU A 41 15.89 0.21 18.06
CA GLU A 41 16.73 -0.99 17.97
C GLU A 41 18.22 -0.72 18.23
N LYS A 42 18.67 0.52 18.02
CA LYS A 42 20.05 0.94 18.23
C LYS A 42 20.32 1.50 19.63
N MET A 43 19.32 1.57 20.50
CA MET A 43 19.48 2.03 21.88
C MET A 43 19.93 0.87 22.78
N GLU A 44 20.99 1.10 23.56
CA GLU A 44 21.62 0.09 24.42
C GLU A 44 20.79 -0.22 25.68
N ASP A 45 20.02 0.76 26.17
CA ASP A 45 19.16 0.66 27.37
C ASP A 45 17.68 0.94 27.03
N VAL A 46 17.02 -0.06 26.43
CA VAL A 46 15.59 0.04 26.09
C VAL A 46 14.73 -0.31 27.30
N GLN A 47 13.84 0.61 27.70
CA GLN A 47 12.90 0.37 28.81
C GLN A 47 11.70 -0.48 28.36
N ASP A 48 11.03 -1.15 29.29
CA ASP A 48 9.83 -1.96 28.98
C ASP A 48 8.78 -1.16 28.20
N ALA A 49 8.52 0.10 28.58
CA ALA A 49 7.57 0.96 27.88
C ALA A 49 7.94 1.18 26.39
N GLU A 50 9.23 1.22 26.07
CA GLU A 50 9.73 1.35 24.70
C GLU A 50 9.62 0.04 23.93
N LEU A 51 9.79 -1.11 24.59
CA LEU A 51 9.51 -2.43 24.00
C LEU A 51 8.03 -2.57 23.62
N TRP A 52 7.12 -2.16 24.49
CA TRP A 52 5.67 -2.13 24.18
C TRP A 52 5.35 -1.18 23.03
N ARG A 53 5.97 0.01 23.01
CA ARG A 53 5.81 0.97 21.92
C ARG A 53 6.32 0.41 20.60
N ARG A 54 7.48 -0.24 20.59
CA ARG A 54 8.05 -0.92 19.41
C ARG A 54 7.13 -2.01 18.90
N GLN A 55 6.56 -2.82 19.78
CA GLN A 55 5.62 -3.88 19.38
C GLN A 55 4.36 -3.29 18.73
N ALA A 56 3.79 -2.24 19.30
CA ALA A 56 2.64 -1.54 18.71
C ALA A 56 2.96 -0.91 17.34
N MET A 57 4.18 -0.39 17.15
CA MET A 57 4.64 0.12 15.85
C MET A 57 4.75 -0.99 14.81
N LYS A 58 5.30 -2.16 15.18
CA LYS A 58 5.36 -3.35 14.30
C LYS A 58 3.97 -3.82 13.87
N GLU A 59 2.98 -3.82 14.77
CA GLU A 59 1.60 -4.18 14.44
C GLU A 59 0.96 -3.20 13.44
N LYS A 60 1.24 -1.90 13.56
CA LYS A 60 0.82 -0.90 12.58
C LYS A 60 1.43 -1.16 11.20
N LEU A 61 2.72 -1.51 11.14
CA LEU A 61 3.38 -1.87 9.88
C LEU A 61 2.75 -3.10 9.22
N VAL A 62 2.36 -4.12 10.00
CA VAL A 62 1.65 -5.29 9.47
C VAL A 62 0.32 -4.89 8.80
N THR A 63 -0.37 -3.89 9.36
CA THR A 63 -1.63 -3.40 8.79
C THR A 63 -1.41 -2.66 7.46
N VAL A 64 -0.33 -1.88 7.35
CA VAL A 64 0.05 -1.22 6.10
C VAL A 64 0.45 -2.24 5.04
N GLU A 65 1.19 -3.28 5.41
CA GLU A 65 1.54 -4.39 4.50
C GLU A 65 0.30 -5.14 3.98
N ARG A 66 -0.71 -5.35 4.83
CA ARG A 66 -2.00 -5.93 4.38
C ARG A 66 -2.67 -5.02 3.35
N GLN A 67 -2.71 -3.71 3.60
CA GLN A 67 -3.29 -2.76 2.67
C GLN A 67 -2.53 -2.67 1.34
N ARG A 68 -1.20 -2.81 1.37
CA ARG A 68 -0.39 -2.95 0.15
C ARG A 68 -0.85 -4.15 -0.68
N ARG A 69 -0.99 -5.32 -0.04
CA ARG A 69 -1.44 -6.55 -0.72
C ARG A 69 -2.85 -6.40 -1.30
N ASP A 70 -3.79 -5.88 -0.51
CA ASP A 70 -5.17 -5.66 -0.95
C ASP A 70 -5.23 -4.71 -2.16
N LEU A 71 -4.38 -3.67 -2.16
CA LEU A 71 -4.28 -2.73 -3.28
C LEU A 71 -3.66 -3.39 -4.52
N THR A 72 -2.59 -4.17 -4.35
CA THR A 72 -1.97 -4.94 -5.44
C THR A 72 -3.02 -5.85 -6.09
N GLU A 73 -3.76 -6.63 -5.31
CA GLU A 73 -4.82 -7.51 -5.83
C GLU A 73 -5.91 -6.72 -6.56
N MET A 74 -6.31 -5.56 -6.04
CA MET A 74 -7.30 -4.69 -6.68
C MET A 74 -6.81 -4.15 -8.03
N ILE A 75 -5.55 -3.74 -8.13
CA ILE A 75 -4.98 -3.22 -9.37
C ILE A 75 -4.77 -4.35 -10.38
N THR A 76 -4.30 -5.53 -9.96
CA THR A 76 -4.17 -6.70 -10.83
C THR A 76 -5.52 -7.06 -11.45
N ASN A 77 -6.57 -7.20 -10.63
CA ASN A 77 -7.93 -7.48 -11.10
C ASN A 77 -8.45 -6.39 -12.05
N TYR A 78 -8.10 -5.12 -11.80
CA TYR A 78 -8.48 -4.01 -12.67
C TYR A 78 -7.77 -4.07 -14.03
N VAL A 79 -6.46 -4.32 -14.05
CA VAL A 79 -5.68 -4.46 -15.29
C VAL A 79 -6.14 -5.67 -16.10
N GLU A 80 -6.38 -6.82 -15.46
CA GLU A 80 -6.91 -8.02 -16.13
C GLU A 80 -8.28 -7.77 -16.77
N LYS A 81 -9.14 -7.01 -16.08
CA LYS A 81 -10.50 -6.69 -16.54
C LYS A 81 -10.54 -5.71 -17.72
N TYR A 82 -9.56 -4.81 -17.81
CA TYR A 82 -9.57 -3.67 -18.73
C TYR A 82 -8.35 -3.63 -19.67
N GLY A 83 -7.52 -4.68 -19.73
CA GLY A 83 -6.19 -4.71 -20.34
C GLY A 83 -6.08 -4.36 -21.84
N GLU A 84 -7.20 -4.18 -22.55
CA GLU A 84 -7.23 -3.60 -23.90
C GLU A 84 -7.13 -2.05 -23.91
N GLN A 85 -7.27 -1.40 -22.75
CA GLN A 85 -7.14 0.05 -22.58
C GLN A 85 -5.71 0.43 -22.19
N ASP A 86 -5.32 1.69 -22.43
CA ASP A 86 -4.02 2.21 -22.02
C ASP A 86 -3.95 2.35 -20.50
N LEU A 87 -3.54 1.27 -19.84
CA LEU A 87 -3.40 1.14 -18.38
C LEU A 87 -1.95 1.08 -17.95
N HIS A 88 -1.02 1.59 -18.78
CA HIS A 88 0.42 1.50 -18.54
C HIS A 88 0.82 1.99 -17.14
N ARG A 89 0.22 3.11 -16.71
CA ARG A 89 0.40 3.69 -15.36
C ARG A 89 0.09 2.71 -14.23
N TYR A 90 -0.94 1.86 -14.37
CA TYR A 90 -1.32 0.91 -13.31
C TYR A 90 -0.39 -0.32 -13.30
N ALA A 91 0.17 -0.69 -14.45
CA ALA A 91 1.20 -1.73 -14.53
C ALA A 91 2.52 -1.27 -13.88
N GLU A 92 2.94 -0.02 -14.14
CA GLU A 92 4.09 0.59 -13.45
C GLU A 92 3.86 0.63 -11.93
N LEU A 93 2.65 1.01 -11.52
CA LEU A 93 2.30 1.12 -10.10
C LEU A 93 2.27 -0.24 -9.39
N LEU A 94 1.87 -1.31 -10.08
CA LEU A 94 2.02 -2.68 -9.56
C LEU A 94 3.49 -3.02 -9.29
N GLN A 95 4.37 -2.66 -10.21
CA GLN A 95 5.80 -2.93 -10.07
C GLN A 95 6.42 -2.12 -8.91
N GLU A 96 6.01 -0.87 -8.71
CA GLU A 96 6.39 -0.08 -7.53
C GLU A 96 5.89 -0.73 -6.22
N LEU A 97 4.62 -1.16 -6.18
CA LEU A 97 4.06 -1.85 -5.02
C LEU A 97 4.78 -3.16 -4.71
N GLU A 98 5.20 -3.91 -5.73
CA GLU A 98 6.00 -5.13 -5.53
C GLU A 98 7.39 -4.82 -4.98
N ASN A 99 8.03 -3.75 -5.45
CA ASN A 99 9.33 -3.29 -4.97
C ASN A 99 9.28 -2.72 -3.54
N ASP A 100 8.14 -2.15 -3.13
CA ASP A 100 7.90 -1.68 -1.76
C ASP A 100 7.86 -2.80 -0.72
N LYS A 101 7.80 -4.07 -1.14
CA LYS A 101 7.90 -5.22 -0.24
C LYS A 101 9.24 -5.14 0.49
N ALA A 102 9.20 -4.77 1.77
CA ALA A 102 10.38 -4.77 2.63
C ALA A 102 11.11 -6.12 2.48
N LYS A 103 12.38 -6.06 2.08
CA LYS A 103 13.27 -7.22 1.98
C LYS A 103 13.54 -7.82 3.35
#